data_AF-A0A1M4PRC2-F1
#
_entry.id   AF-A0A1M4PRC2-F1
#
_cell.length_a   1.000
_cell.length_b   1.000
_cell.length_c   1.000
_cell.angle_alpha   90.00
_cell.angle_beta   90.00
_cell.angle_gamma   90.00
#
_symmetry.space_group_name_H-M   'P 1'
#
loop_
_entity.id
_entity.type
_entity.pdbx_description
1 polymer ?
#
loop_
_entity_poly.entity_id
_entity_poly.type
_entity_poly.pdbx_seq_one_letter_code
_entity_poly.pdbx_strand_id
1 'polypeptide(L)'
;MDKRKVLDILPSRNKKDLSEWLKNYPHIKLVSRDDSITYASAIKEALPKAEQISDKFHLIKNLLDSISQYIKRKYPRKLVISSYANDDMCKSDIGNQNNVIVIDNRNLKNRIREEKISAKWNLMMEIKKTQSWDI
;
A
#
# COMPACT_ATOMS: atom_id res chain seq x y z
N MET A 1 -19.22 12.62 3.64
CA MET A 1 -19.09 11.35 2.91
C MET A 1 -18.08 11.53 1.79
N ASP A 2 -17.03 10.71 1.77
CA ASP A 2 -16.02 10.68 0.72
C ASP A 2 -16.63 10.09 -0.56
N LYS A 3 -16.72 10.90 -1.63
CA LYS A 3 -17.38 10.52 -2.89
C LYS A 3 -16.48 9.67 -3.79
N ARG A 4 -15.19 9.45 -3.42
CA ARG A 4 -14.17 8.72 -4.21
C ARG A 4 -14.21 9.03 -5.71
N LYS A 5 -14.51 10.28 -6.05
CA LYS A 5 -14.65 10.74 -7.43
C LYS A 5 -13.28 11.17 -7.92
N VAL A 6 -12.81 10.56 -9.00
CA VAL A 6 -11.61 11.03 -9.69
C VAL A 6 -11.92 12.37 -10.34
N LEU A 7 -11.15 13.39 -9.98
CA LEU A 7 -11.31 14.75 -10.51
C LEU A 7 -10.52 14.94 -11.80
N ASP A 8 -9.30 14.43 -11.85
CA ASP A 8 -8.41 14.60 -13.00
C ASP A 8 -7.33 13.50 -13.01
N ILE A 9 -6.79 13.23 -14.20
CA ILE A 9 -5.64 12.35 -14.43
C ILE A 9 -4.55 13.18 -15.09
N LEU A 10 -3.53 13.54 -14.29
CA LEU A 10 -2.41 14.32 -14.77
C LEU A 10 -1.53 13.51 -15.74
N PRO A 11 -0.88 14.17 -16.72
CA PRO A 11 -0.05 13.50 -17.72
C PRO A 11 1.25 12.91 -17.14
N SER A 12 1.71 13.41 -16.00
CA SER A 12 2.90 12.90 -15.31
C SER A 12 2.79 12.98 -13.79
N ARG A 13 3.75 12.32 -13.13
CA ARG A 13 3.94 12.35 -11.66
C ARG A 13 4.90 13.47 -11.22
N ASN A 14 5.38 14.30 -12.14
CA ASN A 14 6.45 15.24 -11.85
C ASN A 14 5.95 16.42 -11.00
N LYS A 15 6.88 17.01 -10.24
CA LYS A 15 6.58 18.14 -9.37
C LYS A 15 5.94 19.31 -10.13
N LYS A 16 6.46 19.63 -11.31
CA LYS A 16 6.02 20.77 -12.14
C LYS A 16 4.54 20.66 -12.48
N ASP A 17 4.16 19.59 -13.17
CA ASP A 17 2.78 19.37 -13.66
C ASP A 17 1.77 19.35 -12.50
N LEU A 18 2.12 18.70 -11.39
CA LEU A 18 1.26 18.69 -10.21
C LEU A 18 1.12 20.10 -9.59
N SER A 19 2.21 20.86 -9.52
CA SER A 19 2.19 22.20 -8.93
C SER A 19 1.36 23.16 -9.77
N GLU A 20 1.50 23.12 -11.09
CA GLU A 20 0.70 23.92 -12.03
C GLU A 20 -0.78 23.57 -11.91
N TRP A 21 -1.12 22.29 -11.84
CA TRP A 21 -2.50 21.85 -11.65
C TRP A 21 -3.10 22.32 -10.32
N LEU A 22 -2.36 22.17 -9.21
CA LEU A 22 -2.83 22.55 -7.87
C LEU A 22 -3.07 24.06 -7.72
N LYS A 23 -2.32 24.91 -8.45
CA LYS A 23 -2.52 26.38 -8.43
C LYS A 23 -3.92 26.78 -8.92
N ASN A 24 -4.57 25.95 -9.73
CA ASN A 24 -5.95 26.18 -10.17
C ASN A 24 -6.99 25.94 -9.06
N TYR A 25 -6.59 25.37 -7.93
CA TYR A 25 -7.49 25.01 -6.81
C TYR A 25 -7.01 25.62 -5.47
N PRO A 26 -6.91 26.95 -5.35
CA PRO A 26 -6.38 27.62 -4.16
C PRO A 26 -7.26 27.47 -2.91
N HIS A 27 -8.49 26.98 -3.07
CA HIS A 27 -9.45 26.74 -1.99
C HIS A 27 -9.23 25.41 -1.25
N ILE A 28 -8.33 24.55 -1.74
CA ILE A 28 -7.96 23.31 -1.05
C ILE A 28 -7.24 23.66 0.25
N LYS A 29 -7.80 23.19 1.38
CA LYS A 29 -7.26 23.43 2.73
C LYS A 29 -6.52 22.22 3.31
N LEU A 30 -6.83 21.02 2.82
CA LEU A 30 -6.30 19.76 3.34
C LEU A 30 -6.01 18.83 2.18
N VAL A 31 -4.82 18.23 2.17
CA VAL A 31 -4.40 17.25 1.18
C VAL A 31 -3.97 15.97 1.90
N SER A 32 -4.70 14.88 1.64
CA SER A 32 -4.25 13.53 2.01
C SER A 32 -3.40 12.96 0.88
N ARG A 33 -2.17 12.53 1.18
CA ARG A 33 -1.22 12.01 0.17
C ARG A 33 -0.49 10.76 0.64
N ASP A 34 0.15 10.08 -0.32
CA ASP A 34 1.17 9.07 -0.04
C ASP A 34 2.41 9.71 0.60
N ASP A 35 3.42 8.93 1.00
CA ASP A 35 4.67 9.46 1.57
C ASP A 35 5.66 10.05 0.52
N SER A 36 5.23 10.35 -0.72
CA SER A 36 6.08 10.92 -1.77
C SER A 36 6.62 12.33 -1.46
N ILE A 37 7.95 12.46 -1.38
CA ILE A 37 8.64 13.75 -1.21
C ILE A 37 8.31 14.72 -2.36
N THR A 38 8.23 14.22 -3.58
CA THR A 38 7.90 15.02 -4.78
C THR A 38 6.54 15.68 -4.65
N TYR A 39 5.53 14.95 -4.19
CA TYR A 39 4.19 15.49 -3.97
C TYR A 39 4.16 16.46 -2.81
N ALA A 40 4.85 16.14 -1.71
CA ALA A 40 4.94 17.04 -0.56
C ALA A 40 5.49 18.41 -0.97
N SER A 41 6.55 18.42 -1.79
CA SER A 41 7.16 19.64 -2.30
C SER A 41 6.25 20.38 -3.27
N ALA A 42 5.58 19.68 -4.20
CA ALA A 42 4.63 20.29 -5.14
C ALA A 42 3.47 20.98 -4.41
N ILE A 43 2.86 20.30 -3.43
CA ILE A 43 1.75 20.82 -2.64
C ILE A 43 2.20 22.03 -1.82
N LYS A 44 3.38 21.96 -1.17
CA LYS A 44 3.90 23.08 -0.37
C LYS A 44 4.15 24.33 -1.22
N GLU A 45 4.59 24.15 -2.46
CA GLU A 45 4.83 25.26 -3.39
C GLU A 45 3.52 25.84 -3.95
N ALA A 46 2.58 24.99 -4.38
CA ALA A 46 1.34 25.44 -5.00
C ALA A 46 0.29 25.91 -3.98
N LEU A 47 0.23 25.28 -2.82
CA LEU A 47 -0.79 25.47 -1.78
C LEU A 47 -0.12 25.60 -0.39
N PRO A 48 0.59 26.71 -0.11
CA PRO A 48 1.35 26.88 1.14
C PRO A 48 0.48 26.91 2.40
N LYS A 49 -0.82 27.17 2.26
CA LYS A 49 -1.79 27.18 3.37
C LYS A 49 -2.50 25.83 3.56
N ALA A 50 -2.30 24.87 2.67
CA ALA A 50 -2.95 23.56 2.78
C ALA A 50 -2.18 22.68 3.76
N GLU A 51 -2.90 22.09 4.71
CA GLU A 51 -2.36 21.06 5.59
C GLU A 51 -2.16 19.76 4.81
N GLN A 52 -1.05 19.08 5.07
CA GLN A 52 -0.73 17.81 4.45
C GLN A 52 -0.80 16.70 5.49
N ILE A 53 -1.59 15.66 5.21
CA ILE A 53 -1.72 14.48 6.05
C ILE A 53 -1.34 13.23 5.26
N SER A 54 -0.76 12.25 5.94
CA SER A 54 -0.53 10.93 5.35
C SER A 54 -1.85 10.21 5.15
N ASP A 55 -2.01 9.54 4.02
CA ASP A 55 -3.19 8.73 3.78
C ASP A 55 -3.26 7.52 4.73
N LYS A 56 -4.49 7.06 4.96
CA LYS A 56 -4.78 5.97 5.89
C LYS A 56 -4.05 4.67 5.51
N PHE A 57 -3.89 4.41 4.22
CA PHE A 57 -3.24 3.19 3.77
C PHE A 57 -1.78 3.16 4.19
N HIS A 58 -1.06 4.25 3.97
CA HIS A 58 0.34 4.39 4.34
C HIS A 58 0.55 4.35 5.87
N LEU A 59 -0.33 4.97 6.65
CA LEU A 59 -0.28 4.87 8.12
C LEU A 59 -0.38 3.42 8.60
N ILE A 60 -1.36 2.66 8.11
CA ILE A 60 -1.56 1.26 8.50
C ILE A 60 -0.42 0.38 7.99
N LYS A 61 -0.01 0.56 6.73
CA LYS A 61 1.09 -0.20 6.13
C LYS A 61 2.37 -0.01 6.92
N ASN A 62 2.77 1.23 7.20
CA ASN A 62 4.02 1.54 7.89
C ASN A 62 4.01 0.98 9.32
N LEU A 63 2.87 1.04 10.01
CA LEU A 63 2.69 0.40 11.32
C LEU A 63 2.89 -1.13 11.25
N LEU A 64 2.19 -1.81 10.34
CA LEU A 64 2.27 -3.26 10.18
C LEU A 64 3.67 -3.71 9.77
N ASP A 65 4.34 -2.96 8.89
CA ASP A 65 5.72 -3.24 8.47
C ASP A 65 6.68 -3.12 9.65
N SER A 66 6.49 -2.13 10.52
CA SER A 66 7.30 -1.93 11.73
C SER A 66 7.09 -3.06 12.74
N ILE A 67 5.84 -3.46 12.97
CA ILE A 67 5.49 -4.61 13.83
C ILE A 67 6.10 -5.89 13.27
N SER A 68 5.99 -6.12 11.97
CA SER A 68 6.55 -7.31 11.30
C SER A 68 8.07 -7.39 11.50
N GLN A 69 8.77 -6.27 11.32
CA GLN A 69 10.21 -6.20 11.57
C GLN A 69 10.56 -6.46 13.03
N TYR A 70 9.80 -5.90 13.96
CA TYR A 70 10.00 -6.14 15.38
C TYR A 70 9.85 -7.62 15.74
N ILE A 71 8.78 -8.28 15.27
CA ILE A 71 8.53 -9.71 15.52
C ILE A 71 9.67 -10.57 14.95
N LYS A 72 10.07 -10.31 13.69
CA LYS A 72 11.17 -11.04 13.04
C LYS A 72 12.50 -10.88 13.76
N ARG A 73 12.73 -9.72 14.39
CA ARG A 73 13.93 -9.47 15.19
C ARG A 73 13.86 -10.12 16.57
N LYS A 74 12.68 -10.12 17.20
CA LYS A 74 12.50 -10.57 18.59
C LYS A 74 12.40 -12.10 18.71
N TYR A 75 11.82 -12.77 17.73
CA TYR A 75 11.54 -14.21 17.79
C TYR A 75 12.35 -14.98 16.75
N PRO A 76 12.85 -16.18 17.09
CA PRO A 76 13.52 -17.04 16.13
C PRO A 76 12.52 -17.48 15.04
N ARG A 77 13.05 -17.76 13.85
CA ARG A 77 12.24 -18.21 12.69
C ARG A 77 11.42 -19.47 12.98
N LYS A 78 11.91 -20.33 13.89
CA LYS A 78 11.24 -21.55 14.33
C LYS A 78 10.91 -21.41 15.82
N LEU A 79 9.61 -21.38 16.13
CA LEU A 79 9.10 -21.45 17.50
C LEU A 79 8.60 -22.88 17.74
N VAL A 80 9.21 -23.58 18.69
CA VAL A 80 8.72 -24.87 19.17
C VAL A 80 7.77 -24.58 20.32
N ILE A 81 6.48 -24.73 20.08
CA ILE A 81 5.46 -24.64 21.13
C ILE A 81 5.35 -26.04 21.72
N SER A 82 5.91 -26.24 22.91
CA SER A 82 5.68 -27.46 23.68
C SER A 82 4.21 -27.44 24.12
N SER A 83 3.42 -28.36 23.59
CA SER A 83 2.11 -28.66 24.15
C SER A 83 2.34 -29.35 25.49
N TYR A 84 1.98 -28.70 26.59
CA TYR A 84 1.90 -29.39 27.88
C TYR A 84 0.75 -30.41 27.83
N ALA A 85 1.07 -31.59 27.34
CA ALA A 85 0.31 -32.82 27.53
C ALA A 85 1.33 -33.91 27.89
N ASN A 86 1.48 -34.06 29.21
CA ASN A 86 2.05 -35.17 29.94
C ASN A 86 3.58 -35.32 30.00
N ASP A 87 4.00 -35.38 31.26
CA ASP A 87 5.16 -36.09 31.80
C ASP A 87 5.37 -37.45 31.11
N ASP A 88 6.63 -37.88 31.11
CA ASP A 88 7.20 -39.16 30.69
C ASP A 88 7.57 -39.43 29.22
N MET A 89 8.89 -39.72 29.10
CA MET A 89 9.60 -40.54 28.13
C MET A 89 10.15 -39.94 26.82
N CYS A 90 11.48 -40.02 26.77
CA CYS A 90 12.37 -40.24 25.63
C CYS A 90 12.59 -39.12 24.61
N LYS A 91 13.75 -38.48 24.80
CA LYS A 91 14.57 -37.92 23.72
C LYS A 91 14.88 -39.02 22.70
N SER A 92 14.13 -39.10 21.61
CA SER A 92 14.58 -39.76 20.40
C SER A 92 13.94 -39.07 19.19
N ASP A 93 14.81 -38.43 18.42
CA ASP A 93 14.71 -38.27 16.97
C ASP A 93 13.40 -37.73 16.38
N ILE A 94 13.32 -36.40 16.27
CA ILE A 94 12.44 -35.78 15.26
C ILE A 94 13.27 -35.60 13.97
N GLY A 95 13.62 -36.74 13.38
CA GLY A 95 13.92 -36.83 11.96
C GLY A 95 12.61 -36.85 11.17
N ASN A 96 12.53 -35.99 10.17
CA ASN A 96 11.67 -36.12 8.98
C ASN A 96 10.14 -36.28 9.17
N GLN A 97 9.42 -35.16 9.14
CA GLN A 97 8.09 -35.10 8.51
C GLN A 97 7.98 -33.84 7.63
N ASN A 98 8.64 -33.89 6.46
CA ASN A 98 8.43 -32.96 5.36
C ASN A 98 7.18 -33.36 4.55
N ASN A 99 5.97 -33.04 5.03
CA ASN A 99 4.76 -33.08 4.20
C ASN A 99 3.84 -31.89 4.54
N VAL A 100 4.42 -30.70 4.70
CA VAL A 100 3.61 -29.48 4.54
C VAL A 100 3.40 -29.33 3.04
N ILE A 101 2.16 -29.45 2.57
CA ILE A 101 1.77 -28.98 1.25
C ILE A 101 2.21 -27.51 1.19
N VAL A 102 3.34 -27.24 0.55
CA VAL A 102 3.79 -25.89 0.27
C VAL A 102 2.87 -25.39 -0.83
N ILE A 103 1.71 -24.86 -0.44
CA ILE A 103 0.85 -24.11 -1.35
C ILE A 103 1.72 -22.96 -1.85
N ASP A 104 2.13 -23.00 -3.12
CA ASP A 104 2.98 -21.99 -3.74
C ASP A 104 2.19 -20.68 -3.90
N ASN A 105 2.06 -19.96 -2.79
CA ASN A 105 1.36 -18.70 -2.68
C ASN A 105 2.01 -17.57 -3.50
N ARG A 106 3.19 -17.80 -4.10
CA ARG A 106 3.84 -16.84 -5.00
C ARG A 106 3.04 -16.67 -6.29
N ASN A 107 2.53 -17.75 -6.85
CA ASN A 107 1.71 -17.69 -8.06
C ASN A 107 0.39 -16.97 -7.81
N LEU A 108 -0.25 -17.20 -6.65
CA LEU A 108 -1.47 -16.48 -6.28
C LEU A 108 -1.22 -14.97 -6.06
N LYS A 109 -0.12 -14.60 -5.39
CA LYS A 109 0.25 -13.19 -5.19
C LYS A 109 0.51 -12.45 -6.51
N ASN A 110 1.18 -13.09 -7.46
CA ASN A 110 1.48 -12.49 -8.76
C ASN A 110 0.20 -12.28 -9.57
N ARG A 111 -0.69 -13.28 -9.62
CA ARG A 111 -2.00 -13.17 -10.29
C ARG A 111 -2.86 -12.03 -9.73
N ILE A 112 -2.97 -11.95 -8.40
CA ILE A 112 -3.71 -10.85 -7.73
C ILE A 112 -3.10 -9.49 -8.07
N ARG A 113 -1.76 -9.40 -8.18
CA ARG A 113 -1.08 -8.15 -8.56
C ARG A 113 -1.41 -7.76 -10.00
N GLU A 114 -1.36 -8.71 -10.94
CA GLU A 114 -1.68 -8.49 -12.35
C GLU A 114 -3.13 -8.07 -12.57
N GLU A 115 -4.07 -8.76 -11.92
CA GLU A 115 -5.49 -8.40 -11.94
C GLU A 115 -5.72 -6.98 -11.43
N LYS A 116 -5.05 -6.59 -10.34
CA LYS A 116 -5.11 -5.21 -9.81
C LYS A 116 -4.54 -4.18 -10.77
N ILE A 117 -3.42 -4.48 -11.43
CA ILE A 117 -2.81 -3.60 -12.42
C ILE A 117 -3.78 -3.41 -13.60
N SER A 118 -4.31 -4.51 -14.14
CA SER A 118 -5.28 -4.49 -15.25
C SER A 118 -6.55 -3.71 -14.89
N ALA A 119 -7.15 -3.98 -13.73
CA ALA A 119 -8.33 -3.26 -13.25
C ALA A 119 -8.07 -1.76 -13.11
N LYS A 120 -6.90 -1.38 -12.57
CA LYS A 120 -6.49 0.03 -12.46
C LYS A 120 -6.35 0.70 -13.84
N TRP A 121 -5.75 0.01 -14.82
CA TRP A 121 -5.63 0.53 -16.18
C TRP A 121 -7.00 0.72 -16.85
N ASN A 122 -7.90 -0.26 -16.72
CA ASN A 122 -9.24 -0.17 -17.27
C ASN A 122 -10.02 1.01 -16.69
N LEU A 123 -9.98 1.19 -15.38
CA LEU A 123 -10.59 2.34 -14.72
C LEU A 123 -10.00 3.66 -15.23
N MET A 124 -8.68 3.72 -15.41
CA MET A 124 -8.02 4.93 -15.93
C MET A 124 -8.45 5.25 -17.36
N MET A 125 -8.63 4.22 -18.21
CA MET A 125 -9.13 4.37 -19.57
C MET A 125 -10.60 4.81 -19.59
N GLU A 126 -11.42 4.30 -18.68
CA GLU A 126 -12.83 4.69 -18.52
C GLU A 126 -12.95 6.17 -18.15
N ILE A 127 -12.21 6.62 -17.13
CA ILE A 127 -12.21 8.03 -16.70
C ILE A 127 -11.78 8.96 -17.85
N LYS A 128 -10.74 8.58 -18.60
CA LYS A 128 -10.30 9.33 -19.79
C LYS A 128 -11.39 9.45 -20.86
N LYS A 129 -12.19 8.41 -21.06
CA LYS A 129 -13.33 8.45 -22.00
C LYS A 129 -14.46 9.34 -21.48
N THR A 130 -14.77 9.28 -20.19
CA THR A 130 -15.88 10.05 -19.58
C THR A 130 -15.57 11.54 -19.47
N GLN A 131 -14.31 11.96 -19.42
CA GLN A 131 -13.89 13.36 -19.40
C GLN A 131 -13.78 14.02 -20.79
N SER A 132 -14.07 13.30 -21.87
CA SER A 132 -14.01 13.80 -23.26
C SER A 132 -15.34 14.40 -23.74
N TRP A 133 -15.92 15.34 -22.99
CA TRP A 133 -17.07 16.16 -23.43
C TRP A 133 -16.72 17.66 -23.42
N ASP A 134 -16.89 18.26 -24.61
CA ASP A 134 -17.01 19.67 -25.01
C ASP A 134 -15.89 20.68 -24.66
N ILE A 135 -14.94 20.82 -25.61
CA ILE A 135 -14.43 22.12 -26.08
C ILE A 135 -14.87 22.26 -27.54
#